data_AF-A0AA41R1W1-F1
#
_entry.id   AF-A0AA41R1W1-F1
#
_cell.length_a   1.000
_cell.length_b   1.000
_cell.length_c   1.000
_cell.angle_alpha   90.00
_cell.angle_beta   90.00
_cell.angle_gamma   90.00
#
_symmetry.space_group_name_H-M   'P 1'
#
loop_
_entity.id
_entity.type
_entity.pdbx_description
1 polymer ?
#
loop_
_entity_poly.entity_id
_entity_poly.type
_entity_poly.pdbx_seq_one_letter_code
_entity_poly.pdbx_strand_id
1 'polypeptide(L)'
;MLKKALEWVVPLTLAGMVAGCATYRPPEQIQSATSTLNRYTPEYVREANKALVESNHPDAERLVGIGLRLQTAIDSLDSWANTNPEDSEQ
;
A
#
# COMPACT_ATOMS: atom_id res chain seq x y z
N MET A 1 -24.89 -41.17 5.93
CA MET A 1 -23.85 -40.63 5.02
C MET A 1 -23.89 -39.11 4.89
N LEU A 2 -25.06 -38.46 4.95
CA LEU A 2 -25.22 -37.00 4.89
C LEU A 2 -24.47 -36.21 6.00
N LYS A 3 -24.43 -36.73 7.23
CA LYS A 3 -23.70 -36.11 8.36
C LYS A 3 -22.18 -36.00 8.13
N LYS A 4 -21.56 -37.06 7.59
CA LYS A 4 -20.12 -37.06 7.26
C LYS A 4 -19.80 -36.12 6.10
N ALA A 5 -20.69 -35.99 5.12
CA ALA A 5 -20.49 -35.03 4.03
C ALA A 5 -20.51 -33.58 4.55
N LEU A 6 -21.42 -33.26 5.49
CA LEU A 6 -21.52 -31.92 6.07
C LEU A 6 -20.31 -31.55 6.95
N GLU A 7 -19.80 -32.51 7.74
CA GLU A 7 -18.60 -32.32 8.58
C GLU A 7 -17.34 -31.98 7.77
N TRP A 8 -17.25 -32.44 6.53
CA TRP A 8 -16.10 -32.17 5.65
C TRP A 8 -16.28 -30.92 4.78
N VAL A 9 -17.52 -30.58 4.39
CA VAL A 9 -17.78 -29.41 3.54
C VAL A 9 -17.53 -28.08 4.27
N VAL A 10 -17.87 -28.00 5.56
CA VAL A 10 -17.68 -26.78 6.37
C VAL A 10 -16.21 -26.33 6.43
N PRO A 11 -15.23 -27.16 6.83
CA PRO A 11 -13.82 -26.73 6.88
C PRO A 11 -13.24 -26.43 5.49
N LEU A 12 -13.66 -27.16 4.44
CA LEU A 12 -13.23 -26.93 3.07
C LEU A 12 -13.67 -25.56 2.53
N THR A 13 -14.91 -25.15 2.83
CA THR A 13 -15.39 -23.82 2.42
C THR A 13 -14.71 -22.68 3.19
N LEU A 14 -14.40 -22.89 4.48
CA LEU A 14 -13.71 -21.89 5.29
C LEU A 14 -12.26 -21.69 4.81
N ALA A 15 -11.54 -22.78 4.49
CA ALA A 15 -10.18 -22.68 3.93
C ALA A 15 -10.16 -21.98 2.55
N GLY A 16 -11.16 -22.22 1.71
CA GLY A 16 -11.29 -21.56 0.40
C GLY A 16 -11.54 -20.05 0.50
N MET A 17 -12.28 -19.59 1.50
CA MET A 17 -12.51 -18.15 1.73
C MET A 17 -11.26 -17.43 2.25
N VAL A 18 -10.46 -18.08 3.10
CA VAL A 18 -9.25 -17.47 3.67
C VAL A 18 -8.12 -17.39 2.62
N ALA A 19 -8.01 -18.38 1.74
CA ALA A 19 -7.01 -18.39 0.67
C ALA A 19 -7.17 -17.22 -0.32
N GLY A 20 -8.41 -16.80 -0.60
CA GLY A 20 -8.71 -15.70 -1.52
C GLY A 20 -8.35 -14.31 -0.99
N CYS A 21 -8.23 -14.12 0.33
CA CYS A 21 -7.87 -12.84 0.94
C CYS A 21 -6.40 -12.76 1.39
N ALA A 22 -5.73 -13.89 1.61
CA ALA A 22 -4.34 -13.91 2.11
C ALA A 22 -3.26 -13.92 1.00
N THR A 23 -3.62 -14.14 -0.26
CA THR A 23 -2.63 -14.35 -1.36
C THR A 23 -2.76 -13.36 -2.53
N TYR A 24 -3.52 -12.28 -2.37
CA TYR A 24 -3.64 -11.29 -3.43
C TYR A 24 -2.31 -10.54 -3.61
N ARG A 25 -1.60 -10.85 -4.70
CA ARG A 25 -0.45 -10.08 -5.18
C ARG A 25 -0.88 -9.19 -6.35
N PRO A 26 -0.65 -7.87 -6.30
CA PRO A 26 -0.92 -6.99 -7.43
C PRO A 26 -0.12 -7.39 -8.68
N PRO A 27 -0.62 -7.15 -9.90
CA PRO A 27 0.14 -7.41 -11.13
C PRO A 27 1.50 -6.70 -11.15
N GLU A 28 2.51 -7.27 -11.81
CA GLU A 28 3.88 -6.70 -11.87
C GLU A 28 3.90 -5.25 -12.38
N GLN A 29 2.99 -4.91 -13.29
CA GLN A 29 2.86 -3.54 -13.82
C GLN A 29 2.51 -2.53 -12.72
N ILE A 30 1.67 -2.94 -11.74
CA ILE A 30 1.30 -2.10 -10.60
C ILE A 30 2.48 -1.99 -9.64
N GLN A 31 3.10 -3.12 -9.27
CA GLN A 31 4.30 -3.16 -8.42
C GLN A 31 5.42 -2.24 -8.95
N SER A 32 5.68 -2.30 -10.26
CA SER A 32 6.69 -1.46 -10.92
C SER A 32 6.29 0.02 -10.92
N ALA A 33 5.02 0.34 -11.19
CA ALA A 33 4.52 1.70 -11.21
C ALA A 33 4.59 2.35 -9.81
N THR A 34 4.16 1.65 -8.77
CA THR A 34 4.21 2.15 -7.38
C THR A 34 5.65 2.32 -6.90
N SER A 35 6.54 1.38 -7.23
CA SER A 35 7.97 1.49 -6.90
C SER A 35 8.61 2.69 -7.59
N THR A 36 8.26 2.94 -8.86
CA THR A 36 8.74 4.12 -9.60
C THR A 36 8.24 5.41 -8.98
N LEU A 37 6.95 5.49 -8.65
CA LEU A 37 6.38 6.65 -7.97
C LEU A 37 7.08 6.91 -6.62
N ASN A 38 7.27 5.86 -5.83
CA ASN A 38 7.89 5.95 -4.52
C ASN A 38 9.37 6.35 -4.60
N ARG A 39 10.08 5.94 -5.65
CA ARG A 39 11.47 6.34 -5.85
C ARG A 39 11.66 7.85 -6.03
N TYR A 40 10.73 8.53 -6.71
CA TYR A 40 10.91 9.92 -7.11
C TYR A 40 10.08 10.93 -6.31
N THR A 41 8.95 10.50 -5.74
CA THR A 41 8.03 11.43 -5.05
C THR A 41 8.60 12.04 -3.76
N PRO A 42 9.29 11.29 -2.88
CA PRO A 42 9.86 11.85 -1.66
C PRO A 42 10.75 13.06 -1.90
N GLU A 43 11.62 12.96 -2.90
CA GLU A 43 12.55 14.03 -3.27
C GLU A 43 11.82 15.24 -3.85
N TYR A 44 10.85 15.00 -4.73
CA TYR A 44 10.03 16.07 -5.31
C TYR A 44 9.23 16.82 -4.23
N VAL A 45 8.59 16.09 -3.31
CA VAL A 45 7.85 16.67 -2.18
C VAL A 45 8.80 17.47 -1.28
N ARG A 46 9.99 16.95 -0.99
CA ARG A 46 10.99 17.62 -0.16
C ARG A 46 11.41 18.96 -0.75
N GLU A 47 11.76 19.00 -2.04
CA GLU A 47 12.17 20.23 -2.72
C GLU A 47 11.00 21.21 -2.89
N ALA A 48 9.79 20.73 -3.20
CA ALA A 48 8.60 21.58 -3.28
C ALA A 48 8.26 22.22 -1.93
N ASN A 49 8.31 21.44 -0.85
CA ASN A 49 8.06 21.92 0.51
C ASN A 49 9.12 22.94 0.95
N LYS A 50 10.40 22.68 0.63
CA LYS A 50 11.48 23.63 0.87
C LYS A 50 11.24 24.96 0.15
N ALA A 51 10.89 24.92 -1.13
CA ALA A 51 10.59 26.13 -1.91
C ALA A 51 9.40 26.92 -1.35
N LEU A 52 8.36 26.25 -0.86
CA LEU A 52 7.21 26.89 -0.22
C LEU A 52 7.60 27.66 1.05
N VAL A 53 8.46 27.07 1.88
CA VAL A 53 8.95 27.70 3.12
C VAL A 53 9.89 28.86 2.79
N GLU A 54 10.86 28.65 1.89
CA GLU A 54 11.86 29.67 1.53
C GLU A 54 11.25 30.89 0.82
N SER A 55 10.13 30.70 0.11
CA SER A 55 9.40 31.79 -0.56
C SER A 55 8.45 32.56 0.36
N ASN A 56 8.29 32.17 1.63
CA ASN A 56 7.25 32.68 2.53
C ASN A 56 5.85 32.65 1.87
N HIS A 57 5.53 31.55 1.18
CA HIS A 57 4.24 31.42 0.51
C HIS A 57 3.09 31.59 1.52
N PRO A 58 2.03 32.36 1.22
CA PRO A 58 0.95 32.65 2.18
C PRO A 58 0.28 31.37 2.71
N ASP A 59 0.22 30.32 1.88
CA ASP A 59 -0.33 29.00 2.23
C ASP A 59 0.75 27.95 2.56
N ALA A 60 1.99 28.33 2.85
CA ALA A 60 3.12 27.38 2.97
C ALA A 60 2.81 26.20 3.91
N GLU A 61 2.29 26.46 5.11
CA GLU A 61 1.96 25.43 6.09
C GLU A 61 0.95 24.41 5.54
N ARG A 62 -0.14 24.90 4.93
CA ARG A 62 -1.19 24.05 4.34
C ARG A 62 -0.63 23.20 3.21
N LEU A 63 0.16 23.79 2.32
CA LEU A 63 0.72 23.11 1.15
C LEU A 63 1.80 22.09 1.53
N VAL A 64 2.67 22.42 2.49
CA VAL A 64 3.63 21.47 3.07
C VAL A 64 2.89 20.28 3.68
N GLY A 65 1.82 20.52 4.44
CA GLY A 65 1.00 19.45 4.99
C GLY A 65 0.34 18.56 3.93
N ILE A 66 -0.01 19.12 2.76
CA ILE A 66 -0.49 18.34 1.61
C ILE A 66 0.64 17.48 1.03
N GLY A 67 1.83 18.05 0.83
CA GLY A 67 3.00 17.33 0.33
C GLY A 67 3.37 16.14 1.22
N LEU A 68 3.39 16.33 2.54
CA LEU A 68 3.67 15.25 3.49
C LEU A 68 2.64 14.11 3.40
N ARG A 69 1.33 14.44 3.31
CA ARG A 69 0.28 13.43 3.14
C ARG A 69 0.39 12.68 1.81
N LEU A 70 0.79 13.36 0.75
CA LEU A 70 1.04 12.73 -0.55
C LEU A 70 2.19 11.72 -0.46
N GLN A 71 3.30 12.11 0.18
CA GLN A 71 4.43 11.22 0.40
C GLN A 71 4.00 9.96 1.18
N THR A 72 3.32 10.14 2.32
CA THR A 72 2.82 9.00 3.12
C THR A 72 1.87 8.09 2.34
N ALA A 73 1.01 8.65 1.49
CA ALA A 73 0.09 7.86 0.67
C ALA A 73 0.83 7.01 -0.37
N ILE A 74 1.88 7.55 -0.98
CA ILE A 74 2.70 6.83 -1.96
C ILE A 74 3.57 5.77 -1.28
N ASP A 75 4.16 6.08 -0.12
CA ASP A 75 4.90 5.10 0.69
C ASP A 75 3.99 3.90 1.05
N SER A 76 2.76 4.19 1.49
CA SER A 76 1.78 3.16 1.85
C SER A 76 1.32 2.33 0.65
N LEU A 77 1.14 2.98 -0.51
CA LEU A 77 0.76 2.31 -1.75
C LEU A 77 1.87 1.38 -2.25
N ASP A 78 3.12 1.81 -2.15
CA ASP A 78 4.28 1.00 -2.50
C ASP A 78 4.44 -0.20 -1.57
N SER A 79 4.30 0.00 -0.25
CA SER A 79 4.31 -1.11 0.71
C SER A 79 3.17 -2.09 0.45
N TRP A 80 1.95 -1.61 0.24
CA TRP A 80 0.83 -2.48 -0.12
C TRP A 80 1.11 -3.31 -1.39
N ALA A 81 1.76 -2.70 -2.39
CA ALA A 81 2.01 -3.37 -3.65
C ALA A 81 3.16 -4.39 -3.58
N ASN A 82 4.21 -4.07 -2.81
CA ASN A 82 5.50 -4.73 -2.88
C ASN A 82 5.87 -5.53 -1.61
N THR A 83 5.15 -5.40 -0.49
CA THR A 83 5.36 -6.22 0.71
C THR A 83 4.69 -7.59 0.54
N ASN A 84 5.46 -8.68 0.67
CA ASN A 84 4.85 -10.01 0.73
C ASN A 84 4.30 -10.27 2.13
N PRO A 85 3.13 -10.91 2.27
CA PRO A 85 2.60 -11.31 3.57
C PRO A 85 3.52 -12.29 4.32
N GLU A 86 4.39 -13.03 3.62
CA GLU A 86 5.39 -13.93 4.23
C GLU A 86 6.60 -13.19 4.84
N ASP A 87 6.83 -11.93 4.46
CA ASP A 87 7.92 -11.10 5.00
C ASP A 87 7.54 -10.44 6.34
N SER A 88 6.26 -10.49 6.73
CA SER A 88 5.72 -9.89 7.96
C SER A 88 5.68 -10.84 9.17
N GLU A 89 6.07 -12.11 9.02
CA GLU A 89 6.09 -13.12 10.09
C GLU A 89 7.53 -13.52 10.55
N GLN A 90 8.56 -12.74 10.19
CA GLN A 90 9.94 -12.91 10.70
C GLN A 90 10.28 -11.91 11.82
#